data_AF-A0A2T7ULD9-F1
#
_entry.id   AF-A0A2T7ULD9-F1
#
_cell.length_a   1.000
_cell.length_b   1.000
_cell.length_c   1.000
_cell.angle_alpha   90.00
_cell.angle_beta   90.00
_cell.angle_gamma   90.00
#
_symmetry.space_group_name_H-M   'P 1'
#
loop_
_entity.id
_entity.type
_entity.pdbx_description
1 polymer ?
#
loop_
_entity_poly.entity_id
_entity_poly.type
_entity_poly.pdbx_seq_one_letter_code
_entity_poly.pdbx_strand_id
1 'polypeptide(L)'
;MRILALLLSLAAAPAWGQSLAASLSGDWQGEGQQVGGQVWDIVLHLHADGAVVDFPDIGCAAWWQFTDHRADQVTGIEHLAAGHDLCIDQSGIRLNTDAKGGLRVTWTDPAGAVIATAALDRR
;
A
#
# COMPACT_ATOMS: atom_id res chain seq x y z
N MET A 1 -0.15 62.36 -11.16
CA MET A 1 0.30 60.97 -11.40
C MET A 1 0.24 60.22 -10.07
N ARG A 2 -0.74 59.32 -9.89
CA ARG A 2 -0.85 58.46 -8.71
C ARG A 2 -0.35 57.07 -9.09
N ILE A 3 0.76 56.66 -8.51
CA ILE A 3 1.34 55.31 -8.68
C ILE A 3 0.58 54.40 -7.72
N LEU A 4 -0.26 53.51 -8.25
CA LEU A 4 -0.87 52.43 -7.48
C LEU A 4 0.17 51.31 -7.37
N ALA A 5 0.71 51.10 -6.17
CA ALA A 5 1.55 49.95 -5.87
C ALA A 5 0.65 48.72 -5.66
N LEU A 6 0.68 47.77 -6.59
CA LEU A 6 0.08 46.46 -6.42
C LEU A 6 0.98 45.62 -5.49
N LEU A 7 0.48 45.34 -4.28
CA LEU A 7 1.03 44.31 -3.40
C LEU A 7 0.74 42.93 -4.02
N LEU A 8 1.78 42.24 -4.48
CA LEU A 8 1.70 40.82 -4.83
C LEU A 8 1.69 39.98 -3.55
N SER A 9 0.51 39.53 -3.15
CA SER A 9 0.33 38.48 -2.14
C SER A 9 0.75 37.14 -2.76
N LEU A 10 1.96 36.65 -2.44
CA LEU A 10 2.31 35.25 -2.70
C LEU A 10 1.46 34.36 -1.79
N ALA A 11 0.35 33.85 -2.32
CA ALA A 11 -0.36 32.73 -1.71
C ALA A 11 0.48 31.47 -1.96
N ALA A 12 1.22 31.02 -0.93
CA ALA A 12 1.80 29.69 -0.94
C ALA A 12 0.63 28.69 -0.90
N ALA A 13 0.31 28.08 -2.04
CA ALA A 13 -0.62 26.96 -2.07
C ALA A 13 -0.06 25.86 -1.17
N PRO A 14 -0.90 25.17 -0.37
CA PRO A 14 -0.46 23.97 0.31
C PRO A 14 0.01 23.01 -0.79
N ALA A 15 1.28 22.62 -0.74
CA ALA A 15 1.72 21.46 -1.49
C ALA A 15 0.91 20.29 -0.93
N TRP A 16 -0.16 19.89 -1.63
CA TRP A 16 -0.77 18.59 -1.42
C TRP A 16 0.33 17.59 -1.74
N GLY A 17 1.06 17.17 -0.70
CA GLY A 17 2.01 16.08 -0.83
C GLY A 17 1.25 14.93 -1.47
N GLN A 18 1.72 14.49 -2.64
CA GLN A 18 1.16 13.32 -3.29
C GLN A 18 1.18 12.20 -2.25
N SER A 19 0.03 11.58 -1.98
CA SER A 19 -0.03 10.48 -1.03
C SER A 19 0.95 9.41 -1.50
N LEU A 20 1.63 8.73 -0.58
CA LEU A 20 2.57 7.67 -0.94
C LEU A 20 1.89 6.63 -1.85
N ALA A 21 0.63 6.28 -1.59
CA ALA A 21 -0.14 5.39 -2.47
C ALA A 21 -0.24 5.91 -3.92
N ALA A 22 -0.45 7.21 -4.12
CA ALA A 22 -0.52 7.80 -5.45
C ALA A 22 0.83 7.75 -6.18
N SER A 23 1.96 7.92 -5.48
CA SER A 23 3.28 7.79 -6.10
C SER A 23 3.67 6.34 -6.38
N LEU A 24 3.15 5.41 -5.59
CA LEU A 24 3.40 3.98 -5.73
C LEU A 24 2.48 3.28 -6.74
N SER A 25 1.39 3.91 -7.17
CA SER A 25 0.40 3.31 -8.08
C SER A 25 1.05 2.63 -9.30
N GLY A 26 0.51 1.47 -9.69
CA GLY A 26 1.04 0.63 -10.75
C GLY A 26 1.12 -0.85 -10.36
N ASP A 27 1.79 -1.63 -11.21
CA ASP A 27 1.94 -3.07 -11.05
C ASP A 27 3.20 -3.41 -10.23
N TRP A 28 3.04 -4.35 -9.31
CA TRP A 28 4.08 -4.84 -8.42
C TRP A 28 4.04 -6.37 -8.37
N GLN A 29 5.20 -6.99 -8.20
CA GLN A 29 5.32 -8.43 -8.05
C GLN A 29 6.43 -8.76 -7.06
N GLY A 30 6.26 -9.84 -6.30
CA GLY A 30 7.33 -10.34 -5.44
C GLY A 30 6.89 -11.53 -4.63
N GLU A 31 7.50 -11.67 -3.45
CA GLU A 31 7.35 -12.85 -2.60
C GLU A 31 6.86 -12.43 -1.20
N GLY A 32 5.86 -13.14 -0.70
CA GLY A 32 5.37 -13.08 0.67
C GLY A 32 5.89 -14.23 1.52
N GLN A 33 6.07 -13.97 2.81
CA GLN A 33 6.55 -14.93 3.80
C GLN A 33 5.69 -14.86 5.06
N GLN A 34 5.13 -16.00 5.47
CA GLN A 34 4.38 -16.15 6.72
C GLN A 34 5.31 -16.37 7.89
N VAL A 35 4.91 -15.89 9.05
CA VAL A 35 5.43 -16.40 10.32
C VAL A 35 5.11 -17.90 10.39
N GLY A 36 6.15 -18.73 10.48
CA GLY A 36 6.03 -20.20 10.39
C GLY A 36 6.60 -20.80 9.10
N GLY A 37 6.97 -19.98 8.11
CA GLY A 37 7.85 -20.37 7.00
C GLY A 37 7.17 -20.67 5.67
N GLN A 38 5.85 -20.54 5.56
CA GLN A 38 5.19 -20.59 4.25
C GLN A 38 5.60 -19.37 3.42
N VAL A 39 5.80 -19.58 2.11
CA VAL A 39 6.21 -18.58 1.14
C VAL A 39 5.27 -18.65 -0.06
N TRP A 40 4.94 -17.52 -0.68
CA TRP A 40 4.06 -17.44 -1.86
C TRP A 40 4.43 -16.28 -2.77
N ASP A 41 4.16 -16.44 -4.06
CA ASP A 41 4.18 -15.32 -5.00
C ASP A 41 2.98 -14.39 -4.76
N ILE A 42 3.20 -13.10 -4.98
CA ILE A 42 2.19 -12.05 -4.89
C ILE A 42 2.28 -11.15 -6.13
N VAL A 43 1.12 -10.92 -6.75
CA VAL A 43 0.94 -9.96 -7.84
C VAL A 43 -0.04 -8.90 -7.37
N LEU A 44 0.32 -7.65 -7.52
CA LEU A 44 -0.38 -6.51 -6.93
C LEU A 44 -0.58 -5.42 -7.98
N HIS A 45 -1.82 -4.98 -8.16
CA HIS A 45 -2.14 -3.76 -8.87
C HIS A 45 -2.55 -2.67 -7.85
N LEU A 46 -1.67 -1.69 -7.67
CA LEU A 46 -1.82 -0.66 -6.65
C LEU A 46 -2.48 0.61 -7.21
N HIS A 47 -3.47 1.11 -6.48
CA HIS A 47 -4.16 2.37 -6.74
C HIS A 47 -3.88 3.39 -5.62
N ALA A 48 -4.38 4.61 -5.79
CA ALA A 48 -4.20 5.67 -4.79
C ALA A 48 -4.96 5.42 -3.48
N ASP A 49 -6.04 4.63 -3.52
CA ASP A 49 -7.00 4.38 -2.45
C ASP A 49 -7.14 2.90 -2.07
N GLY A 50 -6.44 2.01 -2.77
CA GLY A 50 -6.49 0.58 -2.50
C GLY A 50 -5.61 -0.22 -3.43
N ALA A 51 -5.86 -1.53 -3.50
CA ALA A 51 -5.18 -2.41 -4.43
C ALA A 51 -6.02 -3.66 -4.75
N VAL A 52 -5.70 -4.32 -5.85
CA VAL A 52 -6.16 -5.67 -6.18
C VAL A 52 -4.96 -6.61 -6.12
N VAL A 53 -5.11 -7.77 -5.51
CA VAL A 53 -4.01 -8.67 -5.19
C VAL A 53 -4.38 -10.11 -5.54
N ASP A 54 -3.45 -10.79 -6.21
CA ASP A 54 -3.52 -12.22 -6.46
C ASP A 54 -2.36 -12.93 -5.75
N PHE A 55 -2.66 -14.07 -5.14
CA PHE A 55 -1.70 -14.99 -4.53
C PHE A 55 -1.74 -16.33 -5.29
N PRO A 56 -1.15 -16.38 -6.50
CA PRO A 56 -1.40 -17.45 -7.47
C PRO A 56 -1.06 -18.86 -6.94
N ASP A 57 -0.01 -19.00 -6.14
CA ASP A 57 0.46 -20.30 -5.65
C ASP A 57 -0.44 -20.92 -4.60
N ILE A 58 -1.18 -20.08 -3.87
CA ILE A 58 -2.01 -20.49 -2.73
C ILE A 58 -3.51 -20.37 -3.03
N GLY A 59 -3.88 -19.98 -4.26
CA GLY A 59 -5.27 -19.96 -4.73
C GLY A 59 -6.14 -18.91 -4.05
N CYS A 60 -5.54 -17.82 -3.55
CA CYS A 60 -6.25 -16.72 -2.91
C CYS A 60 -6.18 -15.46 -3.78
N ALA A 61 -7.22 -14.63 -3.65
CA ALA A 61 -7.26 -13.30 -4.24
C ALA A 61 -7.90 -12.34 -3.23
N ALA A 62 -7.50 -11.08 -3.26
CA ALA A 62 -7.95 -10.07 -2.31
C ALA A 62 -8.02 -8.68 -2.93
N TRP A 63 -8.67 -7.78 -2.22
CA TRP A 63 -8.57 -6.34 -2.45
C TRP A 63 -8.22 -5.64 -1.14
N TRP A 64 -7.51 -4.52 -1.26
CA TRP A 64 -7.04 -3.73 -0.14
C TRP A 64 -7.80 -2.42 -0.06
N GLN A 65 -8.30 -2.10 1.14
CA GLN A 65 -8.93 -0.83 1.45
C GLN A 65 -7.98 0.03 2.29
N PHE A 66 -7.50 1.15 1.76
CA PHE A 66 -6.66 2.04 2.53
C PHE A 66 -7.48 2.89 3.52
N THR A 67 -6.91 3.07 4.72
CA THR A 67 -7.56 3.75 5.86
C THR A 67 -6.74 4.92 6.39
N ASP A 68 -5.41 4.92 6.22
CA ASP A 68 -4.54 6.04 6.58
C ASP A 68 -3.42 6.20 5.54
N HIS A 69 -3.09 7.45 5.23
CA HIS A 69 -2.06 7.82 4.26
C HIS A 69 -1.09 8.81 4.90
N ARG A 70 0.17 8.41 4.96
CA ARG A 70 1.29 9.23 5.44
C ARG A 70 2.33 9.36 4.33
N ALA A 71 3.33 10.19 4.57
CA ALA A 71 4.39 10.45 3.59
C ALA A 71 5.26 9.21 3.31
N ASP A 72 5.42 8.34 4.31
CA ASP A 72 6.32 7.18 4.32
C ASP A 72 5.61 5.85 4.53
N GLN A 73 4.30 5.89 4.76
CA GLN A 73 3.50 4.72 5.11
C GLN A 73 2.06 4.84 4.61
N VAL A 74 1.47 3.72 4.19
CA VAL A 74 0.03 3.57 3.99
C VAL A 74 -0.45 2.40 4.83
N THR A 75 -1.62 2.51 5.45
CA THR A 75 -2.26 1.38 6.15
C THR A 75 -3.65 1.12 5.61
N GLY A 76 -4.12 -0.10 5.78
CA GLY A 76 -5.42 -0.52 5.30
C GLY A 76 -5.87 -1.85 5.90
N ILE A 77 -6.94 -2.38 5.33
CA ILE A 77 -7.47 -3.71 5.62
C ILE A 77 -7.51 -4.50 4.32
N GLU A 78 -7.10 -5.77 4.39
CA GLU A 78 -7.27 -6.73 3.32
C GLU A 78 -8.63 -7.43 3.42
N HIS A 79 -9.25 -7.64 2.28
CA HIS A 79 -10.51 -8.34 2.14
C HIS A 79 -10.36 -9.43 1.07
N LEU A 80 -10.55 -10.68 1.45
CA LEU A 80 -10.49 -11.79 0.51
C LEU A 80 -11.66 -11.72 -0.49
N ALA A 81 -11.32 -11.93 -1.76
CA ALA A 81 -12.26 -12.14 -2.85
C ALA A 81 -12.40 -13.64 -3.19
N ALA A 82 -11.37 -14.45 -2.87
CA ALA A 82 -11.35 -15.90 -3.05
C ALA A 82 -10.39 -16.55 -2.06
N GLY A 83 -10.58 -17.86 -1.80
CA GLY A 83 -9.68 -18.65 -0.95
C GLY A 83 -9.93 -18.51 0.56
N HIS A 84 -11.17 -18.23 0.99
CA HIS A 84 -11.53 -18.06 2.42
C HIS A 84 -11.19 -19.26 3.32
N ASP A 85 -11.10 -20.47 2.78
CA ASP A 85 -10.71 -21.67 3.52
C ASP A 85 -9.17 -21.86 3.61
N LEU A 86 -8.40 -21.04 2.88
CA LEU A 86 -6.95 -21.16 2.74
C LEU A 86 -6.20 -19.95 3.32
N CYS A 87 -6.83 -18.77 3.31
CA CYS A 87 -6.19 -17.51 3.65
C CYS A 87 -6.91 -16.77 4.80
N ILE A 88 -6.20 -15.85 5.43
CA ILE A 88 -6.69 -15.08 6.57
C ILE A 88 -7.34 -13.79 6.07
N ASP A 89 -8.65 -13.66 6.26
CA ASP A 89 -9.41 -12.46 5.90
C ASP A 89 -9.31 -11.36 6.98
N GLN A 90 -9.64 -10.13 6.59
CA GLN A 90 -9.64 -8.94 7.47
C GLN A 90 -8.29 -8.64 8.12
N SER A 91 -7.21 -9.06 7.48
CA SER A 91 -5.84 -8.75 7.93
C SER A 91 -5.57 -7.26 7.80
N GLY A 92 -4.94 -6.67 8.83
CA GLY A 92 -4.41 -5.32 8.72
C GLY A 92 -3.20 -5.31 7.80
N ILE A 93 -3.08 -4.32 6.92
CA ILE A 93 -1.94 -4.16 6.02
C ILE A 93 -1.21 -2.85 6.29
N ARG A 94 0.10 -2.90 6.07
CA ARG A 94 1.00 -1.74 6.10
C ARG A 94 1.94 -1.79 4.92
N LEU A 95 1.97 -0.70 4.17
CA LEU A 95 2.83 -0.50 3.01
C LEU A 95 3.86 0.57 3.34
N ASN A 96 5.10 0.34 2.94
CA ASN A 96 6.18 1.32 2.97
C ASN A 96 7.20 1.02 1.86
N THR A 97 7.96 2.02 1.43
CA THR A 97 9.07 1.80 0.49
C THR A 97 10.33 1.37 1.23
N ASP A 98 11.13 0.51 0.62
CA ASP A 98 12.49 0.25 1.07
C ASP A 98 13.50 1.25 0.48
N ALA A 99 14.77 1.14 0.89
CA ALA A 99 15.83 2.04 0.45
C ALA A 99 16.18 1.95 -1.05
N LYS A 100 15.70 0.90 -1.75
CA LYS A 100 15.91 0.67 -3.18
C LYS A 100 14.68 1.06 -4.01
N GLY A 101 13.60 1.53 -3.37
CA GLY A 101 12.34 1.85 -4.03
C GLY A 101 11.41 0.65 -4.22
N GLY A 102 11.74 -0.50 -3.63
CA GLY A 102 10.83 -1.65 -3.55
C GLY A 102 9.70 -1.39 -2.57
N LEU A 103 8.57 -2.07 -2.78
CA LEU A 103 7.41 -2.00 -1.89
C LEU A 103 7.49 -3.11 -0.86
N ARG A 104 7.42 -2.74 0.41
CA ARG A 104 7.29 -3.67 1.55
C ARG A 104 5.85 -3.69 2.02
N VAL A 105 5.34 -4.89 2.22
CA VAL A 105 4.01 -5.12 2.78
C VAL A 105 4.16 -5.89 4.08
N THR A 106 3.43 -5.51 5.11
CA THR A 106 3.34 -6.24 6.38
C THR A 106 1.88 -6.50 6.68
N TRP A 107 1.53 -7.76 6.95
CA TRP A 107 0.21 -8.16 7.39
C TRP A 107 0.20 -8.35 8.91
N THR A 108 -0.88 -7.93 9.54
CA THR A 108 -1.17 -8.18 10.95
C THR A 108 -2.53 -8.85 11.12
N ASP A 109 -2.64 -9.73 12.11
CA ASP A 109 -3.93 -10.26 12.53
C ASP A 109 -4.81 -9.17 13.19
N PRO A 110 -6.09 -9.46 13.50
CA PRO A 110 -6.97 -8.51 14.19
C PRO A 110 -6.50 -8.09 15.59
N ALA A 111 -5.60 -8.85 16.24
CA ALA A 111 -4.98 -8.48 17.51
C ALA A 111 -3.75 -7.57 17.32
N GLY A 112 -3.32 -7.32 16.08
CA GLY A 112 -2.19 -6.49 15.71
C GLY A 112 -0.84 -7.23 15.67
N ALA A 113 -0.83 -8.55 15.81
CA ALA A 113 0.39 -9.35 15.70
C ALA A 113 0.79 -9.49 14.23
N VAL A 114 2.09 -9.34 13.93
CA VAL A 114 2.60 -9.54 12.56
C VAL A 114 2.52 -11.02 12.21
N ILE A 115 1.87 -11.32 11.08
CA ILE A 115 1.67 -12.70 10.59
C ILE A 115 2.37 -12.97 9.28
N ALA A 116 2.67 -11.94 8.48
CA ALA A 116 3.38 -12.07 7.22
C ALA A 116 4.06 -10.78 6.78
N THR A 117 5.04 -10.90 5.89
CA THR A 117 5.65 -9.78 5.19
C THR A 117 5.92 -10.13 3.73
N ALA A 118 5.93 -9.13 2.84
CA ALA A 118 6.34 -9.29 1.45
C ALA A 118 7.31 -8.19 1.02
N ALA A 119 8.14 -8.52 0.03
CA ALA A 119 8.97 -7.57 -0.69
C ALA A 119 8.63 -7.65 -2.18
N LEU A 120 8.22 -6.53 -2.75
CA LEU A 120 7.75 -6.42 -4.12
C LEU A 120 8.62 -5.44 -4.90
N ASP A 121 8.92 -5.81 -6.13
CA ASP A 121 9.54 -4.95 -7.11
C ASP A 121 8.49 -4.47 -8.11
N ARG A 122 8.74 -3.28 -8.68
CA ARG A 122 7.86 -2.72 -9.70
C ARG A 122 8.00 -3.49 -11.01
N ARG A 123 6.88 -3.77 -11.68
CA ARG A 123 6.83 -4.48 -12.96
C ARG A 123 7.00 -3.55 -14.16
#